data_AF-A0A928MLM0-F1
#
_entry.id   AF-A0A928MLM0-F1
#
_cell.length_a   1.000
_cell.length_b   1.000
_cell.length_c   1.000
_cell.angle_alpha   90.00
_cell.angle_beta   90.00
_cell.angle_gamma   90.00
#
_symmetry.space_group_name_H-M   'P 1'
#
loop_
_entity.id
_entity.type
_entity.pdbx_description
1 polymer ?
#
loop_
_entity_poly.entity_id
_entity_poly.type
_entity_poly.pdbx_seq_one_letter_code
_entity_poly.pdbx_strand_id
1 'polypeptide(L)'
;MKLQYRITVWILLLALFCALIPVTGSTEAAETRYGMVTNANTLKVRSGVGTSNPQTSRLVGGAIVEILSEAKASDGKTWYEVKYGEIQGFVHGGYITECSYPVTEKDEAFEAKLAAENFPESYKERLRIVHALYPNWEFKSLQTCLTWQEAIAGEMVEGRSLVSGSEPSSWKSTEGEAYDWKTSTWKTGWDSGDWVLASEEVLSHYMDPRNFLTTEGMFLFLDQSFSETQTVEGVRTIAEGTFLESPGVELDGTEIDYAQVIYDAGKSEGVNPYVLASMIIQEMGSKGTSNSICGTYEGVEGSYKGYYNYYNIAAYKTTRFSSAIEHGLWYAKGGDNGSTTYKRPWNSREKAIIGGANFYAQGYISVGQDTLYLKKYNVQGNNLYKHQYMTNVDGAFGEACSLSDGYSESARKEALIFEIPVYANMPEKPCPIPFGDGSPNNKLSDISVKGYDLTPDFDMDTNEYDLVVGNGVTSVEITAAAYDKTATIQGTGTHNLTVGDNVIILTVTAENGDIREYTLTIARQVADGRHPMLPGRP
;
A
#
# COMPACT_ATOMS: atom_id res chain seq x y z
N MET A 1 -46.54 -21.84 -69.89
CA MET A 1 -46.64 -23.21 -69.34
C MET A 1 -45.31 -23.93 -69.57
N LYS A 2 -44.48 -24.11 -68.50
CA LYS A 2 -43.25 -24.95 -68.39
C LYS A 2 -42.09 -24.78 -69.42
N LEU A 3 -40.86 -25.10 -68.94
CA LEU A 3 -39.63 -25.47 -69.68
C LEU A 3 -38.93 -24.34 -70.50
N GLN A 4 -37.59 -24.32 -70.76
CA GLN A 4 -36.43 -25.01 -70.16
C GLN A 4 -35.08 -24.33 -70.58
N TYR A 5 -34.10 -24.28 -69.66
CA TYR A 5 -32.65 -24.53 -69.82
C TYR A 5 -31.73 -23.82 -70.89
N ARG A 6 -30.60 -23.30 -70.34
CA ARG A 6 -29.17 -23.54 -70.70
C ARG A 6 -28.34 -22.68 -71.69
N ILE A 7 -27.16 -22.30 -71.14
CA ILE A 7 -25.78 -22.27 -71.70
C ILE A 7 -25.27 -21.02 -72.46
N THR A 8 -24.05 -20.63 -72.05
CA THR A 8 -23.23 -19.45 -72.38
C THR A 8 -22.08 -19.81 -73.36
N VAL A 9 -21.62 -18.88 -74.24
CA VAL A 9 -20.26 -18.80 -74.90
C VAL A 9 -20.26 -17.63 -75.95
N TRP A 10 -19.20 -16.84 -76.26
CA TRP A 10 -18.00 -16.41 -75.50
C TRP A 10 -17.28 -15.20 -76.19
N ILE A 11 -16.71 -14.28 -75.40
CA ILE A 11 -15.49 -13.43 -75.59
C ILE A 11 -15.13 -12.76 -76.95
N LEU A 12 -14.89 -11.42 -76.91
CA LEU A 12 -13.70 -10.71 -77.46
C LEU A 12 -13.64 -9.27 -76.86
N LEU A 13 -12.78 -8.95 -75.88
CA LEU A 13 -11.36 -8.53 -75.96
C LEU A 13 -11.11 -7.10 -76.50
N LEU A 14 -10.78 -6.16 -75.60
CA LEU A 14 -9.90 -5.01 -75.90
C LEU A 14 -9.13 -4.62 -74.63
N ALA A 15 -7.82 -4.36 -74.75
CA ALA A 15 -6.94 -4.11 -73.61
C ALA A 15 -6.72 -2.62 -73.34
N LEU A 16 -6.53 -2.26 -72.07
CA LEU A 16 -6.01 -0.95 -71.64
C LEU A 16 -4.84 -1.16 -70.68
N PHE A 17 -3.76 -0.41 -70.87
CA PHE A 17 -2.61 -0.39 -69.97
C PHE A 17 -2.99 0.27 -68.64
N CYS A 18 -2.80 -0.44 -67.52
CA CYS A 18 -2.72 0.16 -66.19
C CYS A 18 -1.30 0.04 -65.65
N ALA A 19 -0.75 1.15 -65.16
CA ALA A 19 0.56 1.16 -64.51
C ALA A 19 0.48 0.48 -63.14
N LEU A 20 1.44 -0.40 -62.85
CA LEU A 20 1.66 -0.96 -61.51
C LEU A 20 2.27 0.12 -60.62
N ILE A 21 1.45 0.75 -59.78
CA ILE A 21 1.92 1.48 -58.60
C ILE A 21 2.04 0.45 -57.48
N PRO A 22 3.24 0.20 -56.91
CA PRO A 22 3.33 -0.59 -55.69
C PRO A 22 2.74 0.24 -54.55
N VAL A 23 1.57 -0.17 -54.04
CA VAL A 23 1.02 0.39 -52.81
C VAL A 23 1.84 -0.15 -51.64
N THR A 24 2.93 0.54 -51.32
CA THR A 24 3.61 0.40 -50.03
C THR A 24 2.74 1.04 -48.96
N GLY A 25 1.70 0.31 -48.54
CA GLY A 25 0.98 0.62 -47.32
C GLY A 25 1.90 0.37 -46.13
N SER A 26 2.68 1.37 -45.74
CA SER A 26 3.29 1.41 -44.42
C SER A 26 2.16 1.54 -43.41
N THR A 27 1.78 0.43 -42.78
CA THR A 27 1.06 0.48 -41.52
C THR A 27 2.01 1.09 -40.50
N GLU A 28 1.91 2.41 -40.30
CA GLU A 28 2.46 3.04 -39.10
C GLU A 28 1.87 2.31 -37.90
N ALA A 29 2.73 1.78 -37.03
CA ALA A 29 2.28 1.26 -35.75
C ALA A 29 1.64 2.42 -35.00
N ALA A 30 0.47 2.19 -34.40
CA ALA A 30 -0.15 3.21 -33.57
C ALA A 30 0.82 3.62 -32.45
N GLU A 31 1.08 4.92 -32.33
CA GLU A 31 2.00 5.46 -31.33
C GLU A 31 1.51 5.09 -29.93
N THR A 32 2.37 4.44 -29.13
CA THR A 32 2.03 4.01 -27.77
C THR A 32 1.73 5.22 -26.91
N ARG A 33 0.53 5.29 -26.35
CA ARG A 33 0.11 6.38 -25.45
C ARG A 33 0.48 6.05 -24.00
N TYR A 34 0.82 7.09 -23.25
CA TYR A 34 1.11 6.99 -21.83
C TYR A 34 0.39 8.07 -21.04
N GLY A 35 0.16 7.81 -19.77
CA GLY A 35 -0.36 8.81 -18.84
C GLY A 35 0.14 8.59 -17.42
N MET A 36 0.22 9.67 -16.67
CA MET A 36 0.60 9.68 -15.26
C MET A 36 -0.64 9.66 -14.38
N VAL A 37 -0.64 8.81 -13.35
CA VAL A 37 -1.66 8.81 -12.29
C VAL A 37 -1.54 10.10 -11.50
N THR A 38 -2.60 10.90 -11.48
CA THR A 38 -2.65 12.23 -10.86
C THR A 38 -3.92 12.41 -10.03
N ASN A 39 -3.92 13.35 -9.08
CA ASN A 39 -5.06 13.67 -8.22
C ASN A 39 -5.53 12.49 -7.32
N ALA A 40 -4.68 11.51 -7.04
CA ALA A 40 -4.98 10.37 -6.18
C ALA A 40 -3.70 9.70 -5.63
N ASN A 41 -3.62 9.51 -4.31
CA ASN A 41 -2.55 8.74 -3.65
C ASN A 41 -2.57 7.27 -4.10
N THR A 42 -3.77 6.68 -4.22
CA THR A 42 -4.00 5.41 -4.90
C THR A 42 -5.22 5.47 -5.83
N LEU A 43 -5.10 4.89 -7.02
CA LEU A 43 -6.15 4.82 -8.04
C LEU A 43 -6.64 3.38 -8.21
N LYS A 44 -7.94 3.15 -8.03
CA LYS A 44 -8.57 1.82 -8.15
C LYS A 44 -8.60 1.35 -9.60
N VAL A 45 -7.96 0.21 -9.89
CA VAL A 45 -8.02 -0.49 -11.18
C VAL A 45 -9.17 -1.49 -11.14
N ARG A 46 -9.94 -1.60 -12.22
CA ARG A 46 -11.14 -2.44 -12.31
C ARG A 46 -11.10 -3.41 -13.48
N SER A 47 -11.83 -4.51 -13.37
CA SER A 47 -11.98 -5.50 -14.45
C SER A 47 -12.75 -5.00 -15.68
N GLY A 48 -13.41 -3.84 -15.59
CA GLY A 48 -14.22 -3.29 -16.67
C GLY A 48 -14.51 -1.80 -16.49
N VAL A 49 -15.03 -1.18 -17.56
CA VAL A 49 -15.38 0.24 -17.66
C VAL A 49 -16.52 0.61 -16.71
N GLY A 50 -16.25 1.51 -15.76
CA GLY A 50 -17.25 2.03 -14.82
C GLY A 50 -17.11 1.47 -13.39
N THR A 51 -17.61 2.25 -12.41
CA THR A 51 -17.45 1.97 -10.97
C THR A 51 -18.18 0.74 -10.45
N SER A 52 -19.11 0.18 -11.23
CA SER A 52 -19.83 -1.06 -10.92
C SER A 52 -19.01 -2.34 -11.12
N ASN A 53 -17.89 -2.28 -11.86
CA ASN A 53 -17.04 -3.45 -12.05
C ASN A 53 -16.14 -3.68 -10.83
N PRO A 54 -15.86 -4.94 -10.45
CA PRO A 54 -14.93 -5.26 -9.37
C PRO A 54 -13.59 -4.55 -9.48
N GLN A 55 -13.04 -4.15 -8.33
CA GLN A 55 -11.65 -3.71 -8.23
C GLN A 55 -10.73 -4.93 -8.33
N THR A 56 -9.67 -4.84 -9.14
CA THR A 56 -8.68 -5.91 -9.35
C THR A 56 -7.28 -5.52 -8.90
N SER A 57 -6.99 -4.22 -8.71
CA SER A 57 -5.72 -3.74 -8.18
C SER A 57 -5.81 -2.25 -7.78
N ARG A 58 -4.68 -1.66 -7.38
CA ARG A 58 -4.49 -0.21 -7.27
C ARG A 58 -3.19 0.22 -7.93
N LEU A 59 -3.18 1.42 -8.50
CA LEU A 59 -1.96 2.15 -8.89
C LEU A 59 -1.62 3.18 -7.82
N VAL A 60 -0.33 3.46 -7.64
CA VAL A 60 0.18 4.53 -6.78
C VAL A 60 0.19 5.85 -7.56
N GLY A 61 -0.01 7.00 -6.88
CA GLY A 61 0.17 8.33 -7.47
C GLY A 61 1.53 8.49 -8.16
N GLY A 62 1.58 9.15 -9.30
CA GLY A 62 2.81 9.30 -10.08
C GLY A 62 3.22 8.08 -10.92
N ALA A 63 2.48 6.97 -10.88
CA ALA A 63 2.73 5.86 -11.78
C ALA A 63 2.51 6.29 -13.24
N ILE A 64 3.51 6.17 -14.09
CA ILE A 64 3.33 6.26 -15.55
C ILE A 64 2.84 4.92 -16.06
N VAL A 65 1.70 4.92 -16.74
CA VAL A 65 1.06 3.72 -17.29
C VAL A 65 0.95 3.79 -18.80
N GLU A 66 1.06 2.64 -19.46
CA GLU A 66 0.73 2.48 -20.88
C GLU A 66 -0.80 2.53 -21.02
N ILE A 67 -1.32 3.35 -21.95
CA ILE A 67 -2.75 3.46 -22.27
C ILE A 67 -3.04 2.55 -23.46
N LEU A 68 -3.70 1.42 -23.19
CA LEU A 68 -4.00 0.38 -24.18
C LEU A 68 -5.27 0.69 -24.99
N SER A 69 -6.30 1.20 -24.33
CA SER A 69 -7.57 1.55 -24.96
C SER A 69 -8.33 2.62 -24.18
N GLU A 70 -9.34 3.23 -24.81
CA GLU A 70 -10.26 4.16 -24.15
C GLU A 70 -11.72 3.81 -24.45
N ALA A 71 -12.59 4.00 -23.46
CA ALA A 71 -14.01 3.72 -23.56
C ALA A 71 -14.84 4.68 -22.70
N LYS A 72 -16.14 4.80 -22.99
CA LYS A 72 -17.07 5.57 -22.16
C LYS A 72 -17.92 4.66 -21.29
N ALA A 73 -18.02 4.98 -20.00
CA ALA A 73 -18.96 4.35 -19.09
C ALA A 73 -20.39 4.86 -19.33
N SER A 74 -21.37 4.24 -18.66
CA SER A 74 -22.80 4.58 -18.76
C SER A 74 -23.14 5.99 -18.27
N ASP A 75 -22.28 6.61 -17.46
CA ASP A 75 -22.32 8.01 -17.02
C ASP A 75 -21.71 9.00 -18.03
N GLY A 76 -21.20 8.49 -19.16
CA GLY A 76 -20.54 9.26 -20.22
C GLY A 76 -19.08 9.64 -19.92
N LYS A 77 -18.50 9.24 -18.79
CA LYS A 77 -17.10 9.50 -18.43
C LYS A 77 -16.15 8.58 -19.20
N THR A 78 -15.00 9.10 -19.58
CA THR A 78 -13.92 8.33 -20.20
C THR A 78 -13.22 7.47 -19.15
N TRP A 79 -12.95 6.22 -19.51
CA TRP A 79 -12.10 5.28 -18.79
C TRP A 79 -11.01 4.81 -19.74
N TYR A 80 -9.79 4.67 -19.22
CA TYR A 80 -8.67 4.10 -19.96
C TYR A 80 -8.45 2.67 -19.48
N GLU A 81 -8.23 1.75 -20.42
CA GLU A 81 -7.54 0.51 -20.10
C GLU A 81 -6.05 0.81 -20.04
N VAL A 82 -5.42 0.47 -18.92
CA VAL A 82 -4.04 0.81 -18.63
C VAL A 82 -3.24 -0.41 -18.23
N LYS A 83 -1.92 -0.34 -18.44
CA LYS A 83 -0.97 -1.36 -18.03
C LYS A 83 0.21 -0.75 -17.26
N TYR A 84 0.58 -1.40 -16.16
CA TYR A 84 1.68 -1.01 -15.28
C TYR A 84 2.35 -2.25 -14.66
N GLY A 85 3.48 -2.68 -15.26
CA GLY A 85 4.06 -4.00 -14.96
C GLY A 85 3.06 -5.12 -15.28
N GLU A 86 2.63 -5.86 -14.26
CA GLU A 86 1.61 -6.91 -14.37
C GLU A 86 0.17 -6.42 -14.15
N ILE A 87 -0.01 -5.19 -13.64
CA ILE A 87 -1.34 -4.62 -13.44
C ILE A 87 -1.91 -4.24 -14.81
N GLN A 88 -3.03 -4.85 -15.20
CA GLN A 88 -3.83 -4.42 -16.35
C GLN A 88 -5.31 -4.29 -15.95
N GLY A 89 -5.97 -3.25 -16.44
CA GLY A 89 -7.40 -3.04 -16.24
C GLY A 89 -7.83 -1.60 -16.46
N PHE A 90 -9.07 -1.29 -16.09
CA PHE A 90 -9.69 0.00 -16.38
C PHE A 90 -9.59 0.98 -15.20
N VAL A 91 -9.23 2.22 -15.51
CA VAL A 91 -9.19 3.35 -14.58
C VAL A 91 -9.99 4.54 -15.11
N HIS A 92 -10.54 5.35 -14.20
CA HIS A 92 -11.32 6.53 -14.58
C HIS A 92 -10.39 7.64 -15.11
N GLY A 93 -10.62 8.12 -16.33
CA GLY A 93 -9.69 8.99 -17.04
C GLY A 93 -9.45 10.36 -16.40
N GLY A 94 -10.32 10.81 -15.50
CA GLY A 94 -10.09 12.03 -14.70
C GLY A 94 -8.91 11.96 -13.72
N TYR A 95 -8.26 10.80 -13.57
CA TYR A 95 -7.05 10.60 -12.76
C TYR A 95 -5.80 10.32 -13.63
N ILE A 96 -5.91 10.42 -14.96
CA ILE A 96 -4.81 10.16 -15.89
C ILE A 96 -4.52 11.43 -16.67
N THR A 97 -3.31 11.96 -16.50
CA THR A 97 -2.79 13.06 -17.32
C THR A 97 -1.90 12.46 -18.41
N GLU A 98 -2.31 12.53 -19.68
CA GLU A 98 -1.50 11.99 -20.79
C GLU A 98 -0.13 12.70 -20.88
N CYS A 99 0.92 11.94 -21.14
CA CYS A 99 2.31 12.41 -21.13
C CYS A 99 3.14 11.81 -22.28
N SER A 100 4.19 12.51 -22.70
CA SER A 100 5.16 12.02 -23.68
C SER A 100 6.19 11.12 -22.97
N TYR A 101 5.91 9.81 -22.98
CA TYR A 101 6.78 8.74 -22.51
C TYR A 101 6.82 7.64 -23.63
N PRO A 102 7.81 6.73 -23.72
CA PRO A 102 8.96 6.51 -22.85
C PRO A 102 10.20 7.29 -23.23
N VAL A 103 11.11 7.41 -22.27
CA VAL A 103 12.51 7.72 -22.57
C VAL A 103 13.11 6.51 -23.27
N THR A 104 13.32 6.64 -24.57
CA THR A 104 13.84 5.59 -25.46
C THR A 104 15.37 5.47 -25.43
N GLU A 105 16.08 6.46 -24.85
CA GLU A 105 17.53 6.47 -24.72
C GLU A 105 17.97 6.11 -23.30
N LYS A 106 18.87 5.12 -23.20
CA LYS A 106 19.44 4.68 -21.93
C LYS A 106 20.53 5.66 -21.48
N ASP A 107 20.28 6.39 -20.39
CA ASP A 107 21.29 7.21 -19.73
C ASP A 107 22.36 6.31 -19.09
N GLU A 108 23.46 6.10 -19.81
CA GLU A 108 24.57 5.26 -19.34
C GLU A 108 25.28 5.82 -18.09
N ALA A 109 25.19 7.13 -17.82
CA ALA A 109 25.74 7.72 -16.59
C ALA A 109 24.84 7.41 -15.40
N PHE A 110 23.51 7.44 -15.57
CA PHE A 110 22.55 6.99 -14.59
C PHE A 110 22.68 5.49 -14.29
N GLU A 111 22.85 4.67 -15.33
CA GLU A 111 23.01 3.22 -15.19
C GLU A 111 24.31 2.84 -14.46
N ALA A 112 25.38 3.61 -14.66
CA ALA A 112 26.60 3.48 -13.86
C ALA A 112 26.37 3.80 -12.37
N LYS A 113 25.53 4.80 -12.04
CA LYS A 113 25.11 5.07 -10.65
C LYS A 113 24.31 3.89 -10.07
N LEU A 114 23.30 3.40 -10.78
CA LEU A 114 22.48 2.27 -10.32
C LEU A 114 23.30 0.98 -10.13
N ALA A 115 24.35 0.78 -10.95
CA ALA A 115 25.28 -0.33 -10.80
C ALA A 115 26.24 -0.15 -9.61
N ALA A 116 26.74 1.07 -9.36
CA ALA A 116 27.57 1.37 -8.19
C ALA A 116 26.82 1.18 -6.87
N GLU A 117 25.53 1.54 -6.88
CA GLU A 117 24.57 1.30 -5.79
C GLU A 117 24.03 -0.14 -5.74
N ASN A 118 24.52 -1.06 -6.58
CA ASN A 118 24.10 -2.47 -6.57
C ASN A 118 22.57 -2.70 -6.65
N PHE A 119 21.81 -1.82 -7.33
CA PHE A 119 20.36 -1.99 -7.50
C PHE A 119 20.03 -3.24 -8.34
N PRO A 120 19.11 -4.12 -7.88
CA PRO A 120 18.61 -5.24 -8.68
C PRO A 120 17.87 -4.77 -9.94
N GLU A 121 17.90 -5.55 -11.01
CA GLU A 121 17.21 -5.22 -12.28
C GLU A 121 15.71 -4.96 -12.09
N SER A 122 15.05 -5.64 -11.13
CA SER A 122 13.63 -5.47 -10.80
C SER A 122 13.25 -4.10 -10.23
N TYR A 123 14.23 -3.24 -9.92
CA TYR A 123 14.03 -1.84 -9.52
C TYR A 123 14.24 -0.88 -10.70
N LYS A 124 15.18 -1.21 -11.62
CA LYS A 124 15.77 -0.21 -12.54
C LYS A 124 14.80 0.38 -13.54
N GLU A 125 13.81 -0.39 -14.01
CA GLU A 125 12.77 0.13 -14.92
C GLU A 125 12.06 1.35 -14.32
N ARG A 126 11.61 1.24 -13.06
CA ARG A 126 10.89 2.33 -12.38
C ARG A 126 11.83 3.48 -11.99
N LEU A 127 13.07 3.19 -11.61
CA LEU A 127 14.06 4.24 -11.34
C LEU A 127 14.41 5.06 -12.60
N ARG A 128 14.47 4.43 -13.79
CA ARG A 128 14.61 5.16 -15.07
C ARG A 128 13.43 6.08 -15.35
N ILE A 129 12.20 5.65 -15.05
CA ILE A 129 10.98 6.48 -15.17
C ILE A 129 11.10 7.73 -14.28
N VAL A 130 11.48 7.57 -13.01
CA VAL A 130 11.60 8.69 -12.06
C VAL A 130 12.76 9.63 -12.44
N HIS A 131 13.94 9.09 -12.76
CA HIS A 131 15.12 9.87 -13.20
C HIS A 131 14.85 10.71 -14.44
N ALA A 132 14.09 10.18 -15.41
CA ALA A 132 13.69 10.90 -16.61
C ALA A 132 12.87 12.17 -16.33
N LEU A 133 12.05 12.15 -15.26
CA LEU A 133 11.24 13.31 -14.84
C LEU A 133 12.04 14.26 -13.94
N TYR A 134 12.85 13.72 -13.03
CA TYR A 134 13.62 14.47 -12.04
C TYR A 134 15.10 14.05 -12.04
N PRO A 135 15.92 14.50 -13.02
CA PRO A 135 17.29 14.02 -13.21
C PRO A 135 18.29 14.50 -12.14
N ASN A 136 17.86 15.40 -11.24
CA ASN A 136 18.63 15.84 -10.08
C ASN A 136 18.41 14.95 -8.84
N TRP A 137 17.47 13.99 -8.90
CA TRP A 137 17.25 13.05 -7.80
C TRP A 137 18.37 12.00 -7.74
N GLU A 138 18.79 11.67 -6.53
CA GLU A 138 19.80 10.66 -6.24
C GLU A 138 19.17 9.47 -5.53
N PHE A 139 19.34 8.27 -6.10
CA PHE A 139 18.83 7.03 -5.52
C PHE A 139 20.01 6.25 -4.95
N LYS A 140 19.99 6.03 -3.63
CA LYS A 140 20.94 5.17 -2.91
C LYS A 140 20.26 3.87 -2.53
N SER A 141 20.99 2.77 -2.57
CA SER A 141 20.48 1.50 -2.06
C SER A 141 20.75 1.40 -0.56
N LEU A 142 19.72 1.05 0.19
CA LEU A 142 19.88 0.57 1.57
C LEU A 142 19.90 -0.95 1.55
N GLN A 143 21.11 -1.53 1.52
CA GLN A 143 21.31 -2.97 1.58
C GLN A 143 21.00 -3.48 3.00
N THR A 144 19.78 -3.96 3.23
CA THR A 144 19.28 -4.30 4.59
C THR A 144 20.03 -5.47 5.23
N CYS A 145 20.73 -6.26 4.41
CA CYS A 145 21.39 -7.53 4.79
C CYS A 145 20.42 -8.60 5.34
N LEU A 146 19.11 -8.39 5.20
CA LEU A 146 18.05 -9.32 5.57
C LEU A 146 17.54 -10.05 4.32
N THR A 147 17.17 -11.32 4.45
CA THR A 147 16.33 -11.95 3.43
C THR A 147 14.89 -11.43 3.54
N TRP A 148 14.15 -11.45 2.43
CA TRP A 148 12.76 -11.03 2.39
C TRP A 148 11.90 -11.74 3.44
N GLN A 149 12.03 -13.06 3.59
CA GLN A 149 11.24 -13.80 4.58
C GLN A 149 11.64 -13.46 6.03
N GLU A 150 12.90 -13.14 6.31
CA GLU A 150 13.31 -12.66 7.64
C GLU A 150 12.73 -11.28 7.95
N ALA A 151 12.58 -10.42 6.95
CA ALA A 151 11.93 -9.11 7.09
C ALA A 151 10.41 -9.25 7.31
N ILE A 152 9.74 -10.09 6.52
CA ILE A 152 8.30 -10.36 6.65
C ILE A 152 7.99 -11.06 7.98
N ALA A 153 8.70 -12.13 8.35
CA ALA A 153 8.55 -12.77 9.66
C ALA A 153 8.95 -11.84 10.81
N GLY A 154 9.86 -10.91 10.56
CA GLY A 154 10.21 -9.81 11.46
C GLY A 154 9.05 -8.84 11.71
N GLU A 155 8.18 -8.60 10.73
CA GLU A 155 7.01 -7.73 10.87
C GLU A 155 5.70 -8.46 11.23
N MET A 156 5.59 -9.76 10.91
CA MET A 156 4.47 -10.65 11.27
C MET A 156 4.51 -11.12 12.74
N VAL A 157 4.74 -10.17 13.66
CA VAL A 157 4.65 -10.37 15.10
C VAL A 157 3.40 -9.65 15.61
N GLU A 158 2.66 -10.31 16.50
CA GLU A 158 1.42 -9.78 17.10
C GLU A 158 1.58 -8.33 17.59
N GLY A 159 0.68 -7.45 17.13
CA GLY A 159 0.68 -6.02 17.49
C GLY A 159 1.67 -5.13 16.73
N ARG A 160 2.53 -5.67 15.85
CA ARG A 160 3.53 -4.88 15.10
C ARG A 160 3.01 -4.29 13.78
N SER A 161 2.21 -5.08 13.07
CA SER A 161 1.67 -4.72 11.75
C SER A 161 0.15 -4.89 11.75
N LEU A 162 -0.55 -3.77 11.66
CA LEU A 162 -1.99 -3.66 11.80
C LEU A 162 -2.62 -2.98 10.58
N VAL A 163 -3.92 -3.22 10.39
CA VAL A 163 -4.80 -2.46 9.48
C VAL A 163 -6.07 -2.05 10.22
N SER A 164 -6.76 -1.03 9.72
CA SER A 164 -8.08 -0.65 10.23
C SER A 164 -9.07 -1.82 10.05
N GLY A 165 -9.96 -2.03 11.03
CA GLY A 165 -11.05 -3.00 10.94
C GLY A 165 -12.00 -2.73 9.76
N SER A 166 -12.01 -1.49 9.25
CA SER A 166 -12.77 -1.05 8.07
C SER A 166 -12.15 -1.40 6.71
N GLU A 167 -10.91 -1.88 6.63
CA GLU A 167 -10.29 -2.28 5.35
C GLU A 167 -10.94 -3.58 4.79
N PRO A 168 -10.67 -3.97 3.53
CA PRO A 168 -11.17 -5.23 2.98
C PRO A 168 -10.68 -6.45 3.75
N SER A 169 -11.44 -7.55 3.76
CA SER A 169 -11.02 -8.80 4.43
C SER A 169 -9.66 -9.34 3.96
N SER A 170 -9.33 -9.15 2.68
CA SER A 170 -8.03 -9.53 2.09
C SER A 170 -6.80 -8.81 2.69
N TRP A 171 -6.99 -7.77 3.51
CA TRP A 171 -5.91 -7.07 4.22
C TRP A 171 -5.72 -7.57 5.67
N LYS A 172 -6.60 -8.46 6.16
CA LYS A 172 -6.69 -8.84 7.57
C LYS A 172 -6.24 -10.29 7.73
N SER A 173 -5.36 -10.56 8.69
CA SER A 173 -4.92 -11.92 8.97
C SER A 173 -6.08 -12.79 9.46
N THR A 174 -6.10 -14.05 9.04
CA THR A 174 -6.95 -15.12 9.59
C THR A 174 -6.17 -16.16 10.39
N GLU A 175 -4.85 -15.94 10.55
CA GLU A 175 -3.91 -16.83 11.23
C GLU A 175 -3.94 -16.68 12.75
N GLY A 176 -3.67 -17.78 13.46
CA GLY A 176 -3.60 -17.79 14.92
C GLY A 176 -4.88 -17.27 15.59
N GLU A 177 -4.74 -16.31 16.51
CA GLU A 177 -5.87 -15.65 17.17
C GLU A 177 -6.42 -14.42 16.41
N ALA A 178 -6.00 -14.17 15.16
CA ALA A 178 -6.45 -13.00 14.41
C ALA A 178 -7.94 -13.03 14.06
N TYR A 179 -8.52 -14.22 13.88
CA TYR A 179 -9.90 -14.42 13.45
C TYR A 179 -10.60 -15.56 14.20
N ASP A 180 -11.74 -15.25 14.82
CA ASP A 180 -12.63 -16.24 15.43
C ASP A 180 -13.57 -16.83 14.36
N TRP A 181 -13.19 -18.02 13.89
CA TRP A 181 -13.95 -18.80 12.91
C TRP A 181 -15.33 -19.28 13.39
N LYS A 182 -15.64 -19.21 14.70
CA LYS A 182 -16.95 -19.59 15.25
C LYS A 182 -17.95 -18.43 15.26
N THR A 183 -17.45 -17.19 15.29
CA THR A 183 -18.26 -15.96 15.24
C THR A 183 -18.15 -15.19 13.93
N SER A 184 -17.22 -15.59 13.05
CA SER A 184 -16.84 -14.88 11.82
C SER A 184 -16.28 -13.46 12.07
N THR A 185 -15.52 -13.25 13.15
CA THR A 185 -15.02 -11.91 13.51
C THR A 185 -13.51 -11.85 13.70
N TRP A 186 -12.88 -10.79 13.19
CA TRP A 186 -11.49 -10.46 13.54
C TRP A 186 -11.38 -9.95 14.98
N LYS A 187 -10.30 -10.36 15.65
CA LYS A 187 -9.94 -9.89 17.00
C LYS A 187 -9.43 -8.45 16.92
N THR A 188 -10.15 -7.52 17.55
CA THR A 188 -9.80 -6.10 17.64
C THR A 188 -9.11 -5.76 18.96
N GLY A 189 -8.65 -4.51 19.11
CA GLY A 189 -8.04 -4.01 20.35
C GLY A 189 -6.53 -4.23 20.45
N TRP A 190 -5.86 -4.51 19.33
CA TRP A 190 -4.40 -4.51 19.21
C TRP A 190 -3.80 -3.10 19.34
N ASP A 191 -4.59 -2.08 19.01
CA ASP A 191 -4.34 -0.66 19.21
C ASP A 191 -5.70 0.02 19.50
N SER A 192 -5.69 1.34 19.71
CA SER A 192 -6.85 2.18 19.97
C SER A 192 -7.88 2.19 18.81
N GLY A 193 -8.99 1.48 19.00
CA GLY A 193 -10.11 1.46 18.04
C GLY A 193 -10.42 0.07 17.52
N ASP A 194 -10.61 -0.05 16.20
CA ASP A 194 -11.00 -1.26 15.50
C ASP A 194 -9.83 -1.99 14.82
N TRP A 195 -8.58 -1.63 15.15
CA TRP A 195 -7.37 -2.22 14.57
C TRP A 195 -7.29 -3.75 14.74
N VAL A 196 -6.94 -4.41 13.65
CA VAL A 196 -6.76 -5.87 13.53
C VAL A 196 -5.37 -6.19 12.95
N LEU A 197 -4.90 -7.42 13.13
CA LEU A 197 -3.63 -7.89 12.55
C LEU A 197 -3.69 -7.85 11.01
N ALA A 198 -2.65 -7.29 10.39
CA ALA A 198 -2.48 -7.28 8.93
C ALA A 198 -2.20 -8.69 8.38
N SER A 199 -2.68 -8.99 7.16
CA SER A 199 -2.30 -10.20 6.42
C SER A 199 -0.85 -10.12 5.91
N GLU A 200 -0.23 -11.28 5.63
CA GLU A 200 1.15 -11.32 5.09
C GLU A 200 1.20 -10.66 3.70
N GLU A 201 0.12 -10.76 2.92
CA GLU A 201 0.00 -10.19 1.58
C GLU A 201 -0.01 -8.66 1.59
N VAL A 202 -0.77 -8.03 2.50
CA VAL A 202 -0.83 -6.55 2.57
C VAL A 202 0.45 -5.98 3.16
N LEU A 203 1.03 -6.67 4.15
CA LEU A 203 2.35 -6.31 4.69
C LEU A 203 3.43 -6.42 3.60
N SER A 204 3.44 -7.52 2.85
CA SER A 204 4.36 -7.74 1.73
C SER A 204 4.23 -6.64 0.67
N HIS A 205 3.00 -6.18 0.38
CA HIS A 205 2.79 -5.07 -0.54
C HIS A 205 3.44 -3.77 -0.06
N TYR A 206 3.21 -3.36 1.20
CA TYR A 206 3.75 -2.11 1.74
C TYR A 206 5.22 -2.17 2.14
N MET A 207 5.77 -3.37 2.38
CA MET A 207 7.21 -3.56 2.56
C MET A 207 7.98 -3.58 1.25
N ASP A 208 7.39 -3.96 0.12
CA ASP A 208 8.13 -4.10 -1.14
C ASP A 208 8.42 -2.71 -1.76
N PRO A 209 9.68 -2.23 -1.76
CA PRO A 209 9.96 -0.85 -2.15
C PRO A 209 9.66 -0.59 -3.63
N ARG A 210 9.68 -1.64 -4.46
CA ARG A 210 9.41 -1.57 -5.89
C ARG A 210 8.01 -1.02 -6.17
N ASN A 211 7.04 -1.26 -5.28
CA ASN A 211 5.66 -0.76 -5.41
C ASN A 211 5.56 0.76 -5.39
N PHE A 212 6.49 1.44 -4.72
CA PHE A 212 6.44 2.87 -4.45
C PHE A 212 7.46 3.68 -5.26
N LEU A 213 8.09 3.07 -6.28
CA LEU A 213 9.01 3.76 -7.20
C LEU A 213 8.24 4.60 -8.23
N THR A 214 7.55 5.63 -7.74
CA THR A 214 6.77 6.61 -8.50
C THR A 214 7.08 8.03 -7.99
N THR A 215 6.71 9.07 -8.74
CA THR A 215 7.05 10.45 -8.38
C THR A 215 6.48 10.95 -7.04
N GLU A 216 5.44 10.30 -6.52
CA GLU A 216 4.87 10.57 -5.20
C GLU A 216 5.29 9.50 -4.19
N GLY A 217 5.30 8.22 -4.60
CA GLY A 217 5.67 7.09 -3.72
C GLY A 217 7.13 7.15 -3.25
N MET A 218 8.03 7.74 -4.05
CA MET A 218 9.45 7.90 -3.70
C MET A 218 9.66 8.64 -2.38
N PHE A 219 8.73 9.50 -1.95
CA PHE A 219 8.82 10.22 -0.67
C PHE A 219 8.78 9.30 0.57
N LEU A 220 8.39 8.03 0.41
CA LEU A 220 8.53 7.00 1.44
C LEU A 220 10.01 6.73 1.79
N PHE A 221 10.90 6.98 0.82
CA PHE A 221 12.35 6.75 0.87
C PHE A 221 13.18 8.04 0.94
N LEU A 222 12.55 9.24 0.98
CA LEU A 222 13.29 10.50 1.03
C LEU A 222 14.19 10.53 2.28
N ASP A 223 15.48 10.77 2.08
CA ASP A 223 16.47 10.93 3.15
C ASP A 223 16.17 12.20 3.96
N GLN A 224 15.95 12.01 5.26
CA GLN A 224 15.59 13.04 6.22
C GLN A 224 16.82 13.53 7.02
N SER A 225 18.01 13.07 6.65
CA SER A 225 19.31 13.56 7.14
C SER A 225 19.79 14.79 6.37
N PHE A 226 20.63 15.60 7.02
CA PHE A 226 21.27 16.74 6.36
C PHE A 226 22.33 16.29 5.34
N SER A 227 22.34 16.93 4.17
CA SER A 227 23.34 16.79 3.12
C SER A 227 23.78 18.17 2.61
N GLU A 228 25.06 18.30 2.22
CA GLU A 228 25.60 19.52 1.60
C GLU A 228 24.99 19.83 0.21
N THR A 229 24.11 18.96 -0.32
CA THR A 229 23.29 19.23 -1.51
C THR A 229 22.11 20.17 -1.23
N GLN A 230 21.68 20.31 0.03
CA GLN A 230 20.59 21.21 0.39
C GLN A 230 21.08 22.65 0.55
N THR A 231 20.22 23.63 0.23
CA THR A 231 20.55 25.06 0.25
C THR A 231 19.45 25.90 0.91
N VAL A 232 19.78 27.12 1.32
CA VAL A 232 18.78 28.10 1.80
C VAL A 232 17.74 28.41 0.72
N GLU A 233 18.14 28.44 -0.55
CA GLU A 233 17.22 28.74 -1.65
C GLU A 233 16.20 27.61 -1.87
N GLY A 234 16.62 26.35 -1.80
CA GLY A 234 15.66 25.22 -1.84
C GLY A 234 14.67 25.23 -0.68
N VAL A 235 15.06 25.74 0.50
CA VAL A 235 14.12 26.00 1.61
C VAL A 235 13.13 27.11 1.23
N ARG A 236 13.57 28.17 0.52
CA ARG A 236 12.64 29.20 -0.01
C ARG A 236 11.67 28.62 -1.03
N THR A 237 12.13 27.75 -1.93
CA THR A 237 11.28 27.09 -2.93
C THR A 237 10.17 26.25 -2.31
N ILE A 238 10.43 25.61 -1.15
CA ILE A 238 9.41 24.89 -0.37
C ILE A 238 8.50 25.85 0.42
N ALA A 239 9.02 27.02 0.82
CA ALA A 239 8.27 28.05 1.50
C ALA A 239 7.35 28.87 0.58
N GLU A 240 7.51 28.82 -0.74
CA GLU A 240 6.73 29.56 -1.76
C GLU A 240 5.22 29.51 -1.50
N GLY A 241 4.57 30.67 -1.39
CA GLY A 241 3.12 30.78 -1.16
C GLY A 241 2.68 30.43 0.27
N THR A 242 3.62 30.28 1.21
CA THR A 242 3.35 30.03 2.63
C THR A 242 3.83 31.17 3.52
N PHE A 243 3.46 31.14 4.81
CA PHE A 243 3.91 32.10 5.81
C PHE A 243 5.43 32.10 6.07
N LEU A 244 6.15 31.06 5.62
CA LEU A 244 7.61 30.97 5.72
C LEU A 244 8.34 31.80 4.66
N GLU A 245 7.65 32.23 3.59
CA GLU A 245 8.21 33.10 2.55
C GLU A 245 8.51 34.52 3.07
N SER A 246 7.73 34.99 4.05
CA SER A 246 7.88 36.30 4.68
C SER A 246 8.69 36.20 5.98
N PRO A 247 9.49 37.23 6.34
CA PRO A 247 10.18 37.25 7.63
C PRO A 247 9.22 37.07 8.81
N GLY A 248 9.60 36.19 9.74
CA GLY A 248 8.96 36.11 11.05
C GLY A 248 9.30 37.34 11.89
N VAL A 249 8.38 37.79 12.74
CA VAL A 249 8.62 38.92 13.66
C VAL A 249 8.56 38.44 15.11
N GLU A 250 9.60 38.74 15.87
CA GLU A 250 9.70 38.51 17.31
C GLU A 250 8.94 39.57 18.12
N LEU A 251 8.71 39.30 19.41
CA LEU A 251 7.96 40.21 20.29
C LEU A 251 8.64 41.57 20.53
N ASP A 252 9.94 41.68 20.29
CA ASP A 252 10.70 42.93 20.40
C ASP A 252 10.82 43.68 19.06
N GLY A 253 10.26 43.13 17.98
CA GLY A 253 10.32 43.68 16.62
C GLY A 253 11.50 43.17 15.78
N THR A 254 12.29 42.21 16.27
CA THR A 254 13.35 41.59 15.46
C THR A 254 12.74 40.76 14.31
N GLU A 255 13.21 40.99 13.09
CA GLU A 255 12.84 40.20 11.90
C GLU A 255 13.73 38.96 11.76
N ILE A 256 13.15 37.84 11.36
CA ILE A 256 13.79 36.53 11.20
C ILE A 256 13.52 35.99 9.80
N ASP A 257 14.57 35.66 9.06
CA ASP A 257 14.48 34.91 7.81
C ASP A 257 14.27 33.42 8.11
N TYR A 258 13.04 32.94 7.93
CA TYR A 258 12.70 31.54 8.22
C TYR A 258 13.49 30.54 7.39
N ALA A 259 13.78 30.84 6.11
CA ALA A 259 14.50 29.91 5.26
C ALA A 259 15.95 29.71 5.74
N GLN A 260 16.60 30.80 6.16
CA GLN A 260 17.93 30.75 6.76
C GLN A 260 17.90 29.98 8.10
N VAL A 261 16.95 30.29 8.99
CA VAL A 261 16.84 29.62 10.30
C VAL A 261 16.53 28.12 10.17
N ILE A 262 15.67 27.72 9.22
CA ILE A 262 15.35 26.31 8.97
C ILE A 262 16.55 25.58 8.36
N TYR A 263 17.29 26.23 7.45
CA TYR A 263 18.54 25.69 6.91
C TYR A 263 19.58 25.47 8.03
N ASP A 264 19.80 26.48 8.87
CA ASP A 264 20.78 26.41 9.96
C ASP A 264 20.35 25.41 11.04
N ALA A 265 19.06 25.27 11.32
CA ALA A 265 18.51 24.22 12.18
C ALA A 265 18.76 22.82 11.59
N GLY A 266 18.49 22.61 10.31
CA GLY A 266 18.79 21.35 9.63
C GLY A 266 20.28 21.01 9.69
N LYS A 267 21.13 21.96 9.33
CA LYS A 267 22.59 21.80 9.32
C LYS A 267 23.19 21.55 10.71
N SER A 268 22.67 22.19 11.75
CA SER A 268 23.18 22.05 13.13
C SER A 268 22.68 20.79 13.84
N GLU A 269 21.48 20.31 13.52
CA GLU A 269 20.90 19.10 14.13
C GLU A 269 21.04 17.83 13.27
N GLY A 270 21.58 17.95 12.05
CA GLY A 270 21.76 16.83 11.12
C GLY A 270 20.48 16.40 10.38
N VAL A 271 19.47 17.26 10.31
CA VAL A 271 18.17 16.98 9.67
C VAL A 271 18.08 17.66 8.31
N ASN A 272 17.44 17.03 7.33
CA ASN A 272 17.13 17.62 6.04
C ASN A 272 16.25 18.88 6.23
N PRO A 273 16.73 20.09 5.86
CA PRO A 273 16.01 21.34 6.13
C PRO A 273 14.75 21.47 5.24
N TYR A 274 14.68 20.74 4.12
CA TYR A 274 13.51 20.67 3.26
C TYR A 274 12.37 19.94 3.98
N VAL A 275 12.68 18.82 4.64
CA VAL A 275 11.74 18.07 5.49
C VAL A 275 11.28 18.90 6.68
N LEU A 276 12.19 19.65 7.33
CA LEU A 276 11.82 20.58 8.41
C LEU A 276 10.83 21.65 7.94
N ALA A 277 11.04 22.25 6.76
CA ALA A 277 10.13 23.24 6.19
C ALA A 277 8.75 22.65 5.88
N SER A 278 8.69 21.50 5.19
CA SER A 278 7.43 20.81 4.88
C SER A 278 6.66 20.42 6.14
N MET A 279 7.34 19.91 7.18
CA MET A 279 6.72 19.59 8.47
C MET A 279 6.12 20.84 9.14
N ILE A 280 6.83 21.97 9.15
CA ILE A 280 6.30 23.23 9.72
C ILE A 280 5.05 23.69 8.96
N ILE A 281 5.05 23.60 7.62
CA ILE A 281 3.91 23.98 6.77
C ILE A 281 2.70 23.08 7.05
N GLN A 282 2.93 21.77 7.21
CA GLN A 282 1.90 20.79 7.56
C GLN A 282 1.30 21.05 8.95
N GLU A 283 2.14 21.27 9.96
CA GLU A 283 1.72 21.44 11.36
C GLU A 283 1.05 22.80 11.66
N MET A 284 1.52 23.88 11.01
CA MET A 284 1.03 25.24 11.24
C MET A 284 0.00 25.70 10.19
N GLY A 285 -0.16 24.93 9.11
CA GLY A 285 -0.87 25.31 7.89
C GLY A 285 -0.09 26.36 7.09
N SER A 286 -0.34 26.44 5.78
CA SER A 286 0.35 27.38 4.87
C SER A 286 0.24 28.86 5.28
N LYS A 287 -0.76 29.23 6.11
CA LYS A 287 -0.94 30.61 6.62
C LYS A 287 -0.27 30.89 7.96
N GLY A 288 0.27 29.89 8.66
CA GLY A 288 0.97 30.07 9.93
C GLY A 288 0.12 30.64 11.07
N THR A 289 -1.22 30.56 10.98
CA THR A 289 -2.14 31.21 11.94
C THR A 289 -2.35 30.40 13.23
N SER A 290 -1.53 29.39 13.50
CA SER A 290 -1.63 28.57 14.71
C SER A 290 -1.23 29.37 15.96
N ASN A 291 -2.04 29.24 17.02
CA ASN A 291 -1.70 29.79 18.33
C ASN A 291 -0.42 29.16 18.94
N SER A 292 0.05 28.01 18.43
CA SER A 292 1.34 27.43 18.81
C SER A 292 2.53 28.35 18.44
N ILE A 293 2.36 29.30 17.51
CA ILE A 293 3.43 30.21 17.05
C ILE A 293 3.04 31.70 17.08
N CYS A 294 1.95 32.08 17.76
CA CYS A 294 1.53 33.49 17.82
C CYS A 294 2.42 34.34 18.75
N GLY A 295 3.13 33.72 19.70
CA GLY A 295 3.99 34.41 20.68
C GLY A 295 3.25 35.21 21.75
N THR A 296 1.92 35.25 21.74
CA THR A 296 1.07 36.05 22.64
C THR A 296 0.02 35.22 23.38
N TYR A 297 0.19 33.91 23.42
CA TYR A 297 -0.79 32.98 23.98
C TYR A 297 -0.91 33.08 25.51
N GLU A 298 -2.15 33.12 25.99
CA GLU A 298 -2.54 33.11 27.40
C GLU A 298 -3.42 31.87 27.65
N GLY A 299 -3.05 31.05 28.65
CA GLY A 299 -3.74 29.82 29.03
C GLY A 299 -4.32 29.87 30.44
N VAL A 300 -4.97 28.78 30.87
CA VAL A 300 -5.51 28.65 32.23
C VAL A 300 -4.41 28.41 33.28
N GLU A 301 -3.30 27.80 32.88
CA GLU A 301 -2.10 27.60 33.69
C GLU A 301 -1.11 28.80 33.61
N GLY A 302 -1.51 29.88 32.91
CA GLY A 302 -0.82 31.18 32.89
C GLY A 302 -0.35 31.64 31.51
N SER A 303 0.55 32.64 31.51
CA SER A 303 1.07 33.24 30.27
C SER A 303 2.17 32.40 29.63
N TYR A 304 2.05 32.25 28.30
CA TYR A 304 3.02 31.64 27.40
C TYR A 304 3.52 32.65 26.36
N LYS A 305 3.40 33.95 26.65
CA LYS A 305 3.98 35.02 25.83
C LYS A 305 5.49 34.80 25.63
N GLY A 306 5.92 34.82 24.37
CA GLY A 306 7.31 34.64 23.95
C GLY A 306 7.76 33.18 23.81
N TYR A 307 6.86 32.21 23.95
CA TYR A 307 7.13 30.80 23.67
C TYR A 307 6.46 30.38 22.37
N TYR A 308 7.13 29.49 21.62
CA TYR A 308 6.69 29.03 20.31
C TYR A 308 6.89 27.51 20.18
N ASN A 309 6.06 26.85 19.38
CA ASN A 309 6.15 25.42 19.08
C ASN A 309 5.72 25.19 17.62
N TYR A 310 6.70 25.06 16.73
CA TYR A 310 6.50 24.98 15.27
C TYR A 310 6.14 23.58 14.76
N TYR A 311 6.25 22.56 15.61
CA TYR A 311 6.06 21.14 15.23
C TYR A 311 5.01 20.44 16.11
N ASN A 312 4.19 21.22 16.84
CA ASN A 312 3.20 20.73 17.82
C ASN A 312 3.73 19.67 18.81
N ILE A 313 5.03 19.70 19.16
CA ILE A 313 5.66 18.71 20.03
C ILE A 313 5.00 18.73 21.42
N ALA A 314 4.60 17.56 21.90
CA ALA A 314 3.82 17.33 23.12
C ALA A 314 2.43 18.04 23.16
N ALA A 315 1.92 18.54 22.03
CA ALA A 315 0.61 19.18 21.98
C ALA A 315 -0.54 18.15 21.91
N TYR A 316 -0.99 17.66 23.07
CA TYR A 316 -2.16 16.79 23.20
C TYR A 316 -3.08 17.23 24.33
N LYS A 317 -4.37 16.86 24.26
CA LYS A 317 -5.36 17.20 25.27
C LYS A 317 -5.09 16.44 26.57
N THR A 318 -5.22 17.14 27.69
CA THR A 318 -5.19 16.57 29.05
C THR A 318 -6.32 17.19 29.88
N THR A 319 -6.48 16.75 31.13
CA THR A 319 -7.40 17.39 32.09
C THR A 319 -6.85 18.65 32.75
N ARG A 320 -5.54 18.94 32.62
CA ARG A 320 -4.87 20.09 33.25
C ARG A 320 -4.95 21.34 32.38
N PHE A 321 -4.72 21.19 31.07
CA PHE A 321 -4.61 22.32 30.14
C PHE A 321 -5.92 22.52 29.36
N SER A 322 -6.27 23.77 29.04
CA SER A 322 -7.48 24.11 28.30
C SER A 322 -7.45 23.65 26.83
N SER A 323 -6.24 23.43 26.29
CA SER A 323 -6.03 22.98 24.92
C SER A 323 -4.73 22.19 24.76
N ALA A 324 -4.62 21.47 23.65
CA ALA A 324 -3.38 20.83 23.23
C ALA A 324 -2.26 21.88 22.98
N ILE A 325 -2.61 23.05 22.47
CA ILE A 325 -1.69 24.17 22.22
C ILE A 325 -1.08 24.66 23.53
N GLU A 326 -1.90 24.84 24.56
CA GLU A 326 -1.42 25.22 25.90
C GLU A 326 -0.45 24.18 26.47
N HIS A 327 -0.75 22.89 26.33
CA HIS A 327 0.16 21.83 26.78
C HIS A 327 1.50 21.85 26.00
N GLY A 328 1.44 22.03 24.68
CA GLY A 328 2.63 22.16 23.83
C GLY A 328 3.47 23.41 24.13
N LEU A 329 2.86 24.50 24.58
CA LEU A 329 3.56 25.73 25.01
C LEU A 329 4.10 25.64 26.44
N TRP A 330 3.42 24.92 27.35
CA TRP A 330 3.98 24.51 28.64
C TRP A 330 5.22 23.63 28.44
N TYR A 331 5.16 22.68 27.49
CA TYR A 331 6.32 21.89 27.12
C TYR A 331 7.44 22.77 26.58
N ALA A 332 7.16 23.67 25.63
CA ALA A 332 8.13 24.60 25.03
C ALA A 332 8.86 25.48 26.07
N LYS A 333 8.15 25.86 27.15
CA LYS A 333 8.67 26.61 28.31
C LYS A 333 9.62 25.81 29.23
N GLY A 334 9.72 24.49 29.02
CA GLY A 334 10.50 23.57 29.86
C GLY A 334 9.66 22.80 30.89
N GLY A 335 8.34 22.95 30.87
CA GLY A 335 7.42 22.40 31.87
C GLY A 335 7.66 22.92 33.28
N ASP A 336 7.08 22.25 34.28
CA ASP A 336 7.12 22.70 35.68
C ASP A 336 8.55 22.77 36.27
N ASN A 337 9.49 22.01 35.72
CA ASN A 337 10.87 21.90 36.21
C ASN A 337 11.89 22.75 35.43
N GLY A 338 11.47 23.52 34.42
CA GLY A 338 12.38 24.33 33.59
C GLY A 338 13.39 23.47 32.79
N SER A 339 12.95 22.32 32.28
CA SER A 339 13.78 21.38 31.53
C SER A 339 14.43 22.02 30.29
N THR A 340 15.71 21.73 30.10
CA THR A 340 16.52 22.21 28.97
C THR A 340 16.70 21.17 27.86
N THR A 341 16.08 19.98 27.96
CA THR A 341 16.15 18.99 26.88
C THR A 341 15.51 19.54 25.61
N TYR A 342 16.06 19.16 24.45
CA TYR A 342 15.64 19.67 23.15
C TYR A 342 15.78 21.20 23.02
N LYS A 343 16.84 21.74 23.64
CA LYS A 343 17.23 23.17 23.59
C LYS A 343 16.16 24.13 24.13
N ARG A 344 15.32 23.64 25.03
CA ARG A 344 14.33 24.44 25.76
C ARG A 344 15.02 25.37 26.80
N PRO A 345 14.39 26.49 27.19
CA PRO A 345 13.10 27.01 26.71
C PRO A 345 13.14 27.53 25.26
N TRP A 346 12.09 27.26 24.50
CA TRP A 346 11.87 27.77 23.14
C TRP A 346 11.32 29.20 23.18
N ASN A 347 12.10 30.12 23.77
CA ASN A 347 11.69 31.49 24.08
C ASN A 347 11.97 32.52 22.96
N SER A 348 11.92 32.04 21.72
CA SER A 348 12.12 32.76 20.44
C SER A 348 11.74 31.79 19.32
N ARG A 349 11.30 32.29 18.16
CA ARG A 349 10.98 31.49 16.97
C ARG A 349 12.15 30.63 16.52
N GLU A 350 13.36 31.21 16.49
CA GLU A 350 14.61 30.52 16.11
C GLU A 350 14.84 29.27 16.98
N LYS A 351 14.91 29.42 18.31
CA LYS A 351 15.07 28.30 19.24
C LYS A 351 13.95 27.26 19.18
N ALA A 352 12.73 27.65 18.83
CA ALA A 352 11.62 26.71 18.67
C ALA A 352 11.81 25.83 17.42
N ILE A 353 12.33 26.41 16.33
CA ILE A 353 12.68 25.69 15.10
C ILE A 353 13.87 24.76 15.37
N ILE A 354 15.00 25.28 15.87
CA ILE A 354 16.21 24.48 16.16
C ILE A 354 15.92 23.40 17.24
N GLY A 355 15.15 23.74 18.28
CA GLY A 355 14.80 22.81 19.35
C GLY A 355 13.86 21.70 18.92
N GLY A 356 12.92 21.98 18.01
CA GLY A 356 12.08 20.96 17.39
C GLY A 356 12.84 20.08 16.41
N ALA A 357 13.75 20.65 15.61
CA ALA A 357 14.69 19.89 14.79
C ALA A 357 15.56 18.95 15.66
N ASN A 358 16.04 19.42 16.81
CA ASN A 358 16.80 18.58 17.76
C ASN A 358 15.94 17.45 18.34
N PHE A 359 14.68 17.70 18.68
CA PHE A 359 13.74 16.66 19.13
C PHE A 359 13.57 15.56 18.08
N TYR A 360 13.37 15.95 16.82
CA TYR A 360 13.24 15.04 15.69
C TYR A 360 14.53 14.26 15.41
N ALA A 361 15.68 14.94 15.41
CA ALA A 361 16.99 14.36 15.20
C ALA A 361 17.32 13.30 16.26
N GLN A 362 17.04 13.57 17.54
CA GLN A 362 17.29 12.62 18.63
C GLN A 362 16.32 11.44 18.62
N GLY A 363 15.09 11.63 18.13
CA GLY A 363 14.09 10.58 18.01
C GLY A 363 14.40 9.57 16.90
N TYR A 364 14.80 10.05 15.71
CA TYR A 364 14.88 9.21 14.51
C TYR A 364 16.24 9.27 13.81
N ILE A 365 16.75 10.48 13.50
CA ILE A 365 17.95 10.60 12.66
C ILE A 365 19.20 10.04 13.36
N SER A 366 19.33 10.29 14.66
CA SER A 366 20.45 9.82 15.48
C SER A 366 20.44 8.30 15.73
N VAL A 367 19.36 7.60 15.34
CA VAL A 367 19.22 6.14 15.50
C VAL A 367 19.13 5.40 14.16
N GLY A 368 19.29 6.10 13.03
CA GLY A 368 19.26 5.50 11.69
C GLY A 368 17.84 5.16 11.23
N GLN A 369 16.86 6.02 11.51
CA GLN A 369 15.48 5.90 11.01
C GLN A 369 15.14 7.08 10.11
N ASP A 370 15.92 7.19 9.04
CA ASP A 370 16.12 8.44 8.32
C ASP A 370 15.17 8.59 7.12
N THR A 371 14.22 7.66 6.97
CA THR A 371 13.14 7.67 5.98
C THR A 371 11.82 7.26 6.64
N LEU A 372 10.68 7.60 6.03
CA LEU A 372 9.36 7.15 6.52
C LEU A 372 9.26 5.62 6.52
N TYR A 373 9.87 4.95 5.53
CA TYR A 373 9.98 3.50 5.49
C TYR A 373 10.67 2.94 6.73
N LEU A 374 11.82 3.50 7.12
CA LEU A 374 12.58 3.04 8.28
C LEU A 374 11.91 3.38 9.62
N LYS A 375 11.07 4.42 9.65
CA LYS A 375 10.23 4.74 10.80
C LYS A 375 9.10 3.72 10.98
N LYS A 376 8.51 3.17 9.92
CA LYS A 376 7.52 2.08 10.05
C LYS A 376 8.19 0.74 10.31
N TYR A 377 9.16 0.33 9.49
CA TYR A 377 9.64 -1.06 9.46
C TYR A 377 10.93 -1.28 10.28
N ASN A 378 11.79 -0.26 10.38
CA ASN A 378 13.12 -0.32 11.01
C ASN A 378 13.92 -1.58 10.66
N VAL A 379 14.35 -1.65 9.40
CA VAL A 379 15.08 -2.80 8.81
C VAL A 379 16.58 -2.56 8.70
N GLN A 380 17.13 -1.65 9.49
CA GLN A 380 18.58 -1.42 9.56
C GLN A 380 19.11 -1.26 10.99
N GLY A 381 20.44 -1.27 11.12
CA GLY A 381 21.13 -1.15 12.40
C GLY A 381 20.92 -2.35 13.33
N ASN A 382 21.25 -2.17 14.61
CA ASN A 382 21.30 -3.25 15.60
C ASN A 382 19.98 -3.47 16.37
N ASN A 383 18.92 -2.72 16.06
CA ASN A 383 17.67 -2.71 16.83
C ASN A 383 16.44 -2.93 15.94
N LEU A 384 16.56 -3.86 14.98
CA LEU A 384 15.55 -4.20 13.98
C LEU A 384 14.14 -4.38 14.58
N TYR A 385 13.14 -3.92 13.84
CA TYR A 385 11.69 -4.06 14.13
C TYR A 385 11.23 -3.45 15.47
N LYS A 386 12.02 -2.51 16.03
CA LYS A 386 11.70 -1.78 17.28
C LYS A 386 11.77 -0.28 17.04
N HIS A 387 11.24 0.51 17.98
CA HIS A 387 11.13 1.96 17.84
C HIS A 387 10.42 2.36 16.53
N GLN A 388 9.39 1.60 16.18
CA GLN A 388 8.56 1.90 15.02
C GLN A 388 7.58 3.01 15.41
N TYR A 389 7.42 3.99 14.52
CA TYR A 389 6.60 5.17 14.76
C TYR A 389 5.10 4.85 14.77
N MET A 390 4.69 3.82 14.03
CA MET A 390 3.30 3.41 13.89
C MET A 390 3.17 1.90 13.67
N THR A 391 2.01 1.36 14.01
CA THR A 391 1.61 -0.04 13.80
C THR A 391 0.94 -0.26 12.43
N ASN A 392 0.31 0.78 11.88
CA ASN A 392 -0.40 0.72 10.60
C ASN A 392 0.56 0.47 9.41
N VAL A 393 0.29 -0.54 8.59
CA VAL A 393 1.13 -0.91 7.43
C VAL A 393 1.09 0.12 6.29
N ASP A 394 -0.03 0.80 6.05
CA ASP A 394 -0.14 1.81 4.98
C ASP A 394 0.16 3.25 5.44
N GLY A 395 0.26 3.47 6.76
CA GLY A 395 0.35 4.80 7.34
C GLY A 395 1.58 5.59 6.89
N ALA A 396 2.75 4.94 6.78
CA ALA A 396 3.97 5.60 6.31
C ALA A 396 3.90 6.00 4.83
N PHE A 397 3.14 5.26 4.01
CA PHE A 397 2.86 5.65 2.64
C PHE A 397 1.83 6.80 2.58
N GLY A 398 0.85 6.82 3.49
CA GLY A 398 -0.05 7.97 3.68
C GLY A 398 0.71 9.26 4.05
N GLU A 399 1.64 9.17 4.99
CA GLU A 399 2.56 10.26 5.35
C GLU A 399 3.49 10.65 4.20
N ALA A 400 3.98 9.68 3.43
CA ALA A 400 4.80 9.95 2.24
C ALA A 400 4.04 10.76 1.20
N CYS A 401 2.75 10.48 0.98
CA CYS A 401 1.90 11.28 0.11
C CYS A 401 1.72 12.71 0.65
N SER A 402 1.45 12.88 1.95
CA SER A 402 1.33 14.23 2.56
C SER A 402 2.65 15.02 2.51
N LEU A 403 3.79 14.35 2.71
CA LEU A 403 5.10 14.95 2.55
C LEU A 403 5.35 15.35 1.09
N SER A 404 5.03 14.46 0.15
CA SER A 404 5.08 14.69 -1.30
C SER A 404 4.24 15.91 -1.74
N ASP A 405 3.03 16.07 -1.21
CA ASP A 405 2.16 17.24 -1.48
C ASP A 405 2.78 18.56 -1.00
N GLY A 406 3.69 18.51 -0.02
CA GLY A 406 4.47 19.65 0.46
C GLY A 406 5.61 20.09 -0.47
N TYR A 407 5.87 19.38 -1.57
CA TYR A 407 6.90 19.73 -2.56
C TYR A 407 6.26 20.16 -3.87
N SER A 408 6.34 21.46 -4.14
CA SER A 408 5.96 22.09 -5.41
C SER A 408 6.77 21.51 -6.58
N GLU A 409 6.28 21.73 -7.81
CA GLU A 409 6.99 21.35 -9.03
C GLU A 409 8.29 22.16 -9.25
N SER A 410 8.49 23.28 -8.55
CA SER A 410 9.79 23.94 -8.42
C SER A 410 10.69 23.18 -7.44
N ALA A 411 10.21 22.87 -6.23
CA ALA A 411 10.98 22.16 -5.20
C ALA A 411 11.39 20.73 -5.64
N ARG A 412 10.59 20.05 -6.46
CA ARG A 412 10.90 18.73 -7.02
C ARG A 412 12.08 18.73 -8.00
N LYS A 413 12.46 19.90 -8.54
CA LYS A 413 13.65 20.01 -9.41
C LYS A 413 14.96 20.17 -8.63
N GLU A 414 14.90 20.39 -7.33
CA GLU A 414 16.07 20.40 -6.46
C GLU A 414 16.69 19.00 -6.29
N ALA A 415 17.91 18.96 -5.76
CA ALA A 415 18.58 17.70 -5.45
C ALA A 415 17.95 17.03 -4.22
N LEU A 416 17.17 15.97 -4.45
CA LEU A 416 16.58 15.11 -3.41
C LEU A 416 17.29 13.76 -3.40
N ILE A 417 17.60 13.25 -2.20
CA ILE A 417 18.28 11.97 -1.98
C ILE A 417 17.25 10.97 -1.44
N PHE A 418 17.25 9.76 -1.97
CA PHE A 418 16.33 8.70 -1.57
C PHE A 418 17.09 7.42 -1.21
N GLU A 419 16.87 6.91 0.00
CA GLU A 419 17.45 5.65 0.47
C GLU A 419 16.43 4.51 0.35
N ILE A 420 16.59 3.70 -0.69
CA ILE A 420 15.61 2.69 -1.09
C ILE A 420 16.07 1.32 -0.55
N PRO A 421 15.29 0.65 0.31
CA PRO A 421 15.64 -0.67 0.83
C PRO A 421 15.79 -1.73 -0.27
N VAL A 422 16.80 -2.58 -0.11
CA VAL A 422 17.03 -3.78 -0.94
C VAL A 422 17.21 -4.96 -0.01
N TYR A 423 16.36 -5.97 -0.16
CA TYR A 423 16.41 -7.23 0.58
C TYR A 423 17.03 -8.34 -0.27
N ALA A 424 17.69 -9.29 0.38
CA ALA A 424 18.09 -10.53 -0.27
C ALA A 424 16.87 -11.43 -0.56
N ASN A 425 16.91 -12.21 -1.63
CA ASN A 425 15.88 -13.22 -1.96
C ASN A 425 14.43 -12.67 -2.03
N MET A 426 14.24 -11.43 -2.52
CA MET A 426 12.90 -10.89 -2.79
C MET A 426 12.16 -11.73 -3.84
N PRO A 427 10.80 -11.74 -3.81
CA PRO A 427 10.00 -12.31 -4.88
C PRO A 427 10.38 -11.70 -6.23
N GLU A 428 10.36 -12.52 -7.30
CA GLU A 428 10.78 -12.13 -8.66
C GLU A 428 10.11 -10.82 -9.12
N LYS A 429 8.84 -10.64 -8.74
CA LYS A 429 7.99 -9.51 -9.11
C LYS A 429 7.52 -8.74 -7.87
N PRO A 430 7.14 -7.45 -8.01
CA PRO A 430 6.63 -6.68 -6.88
C PRO A 430 5.39 -7.31 -6.25
N CYS A 431 5.32 -7.36 -4.92
CA CYS A 431 4.18 -7.93 -4.19
C CYS A 431 2.89 -7.12 -4.48
N PRO A 432 1.86 -7.70 -5.14
CA PRO A 432 0.66 -6.97 -5.49
C PRO A 432 -0.16 -6.62 -4.25
N ILE A 433 -0.93 -5.52 -4.32
CA ILE A 433 -1.86 -5.19 -3.24
C ILE A 433 -3.01 -6.21 -3.22
N PRO A 434 -3.30 -6.86 -2.08
CA PRO A 434 -4.41 -7.80 -2.01
C PRO A 434 -5.74 -7.08 -2.19
N PHE A 435 -6.70 -7.81 -2.76
CA PHE A 435 -8.06 -7.36 -3.03
C PHE A 435 -9.04 -8.51 -2.81
N GLY A 436 -10.31 -8.17 -2.60
CA GLY A 436 -11.31 -9.10 -2.10
C GLY A 436 -11.84 -8.63 -0.75
N ASP A 437 -13.14 -8.77 -0.55
CA ASP A 437 -13.83 -8.38 0.68
C ASP A 437 -15.00 -9.35 0.92
N GLY A 438 -15.58 -9.31 2.12
CA GLY A 438 -16.54 -10.30 2.60
C GLY A 438 -15.91 -11.33 3.54
N SER A 439 -16.73 -12.14 4.19
CA SER A 439 -16.27 -13.14 5.15
C SER A 439 -15.38 -14.22 4.49
N PRO A 440 -14.18 -14.51 5.04
CA PRO A 440 -13.32 -15.64 4.62
C PRO A 440 -13.78 -16.99 5.17
N ASN A 441 -14.87 -17.03 5.95
CA ASN A 441 -15.24 -18.21 6.71
C ASN A 441 -15.86 -19.32 5.85
N ASN A 442 -15.00 -20.19 5.32
CA ASN A 442 -15.36 -21.43 4.62
C ASN A 442 -15.52 -22.65 5.55
N LYS A 443 -15.65 -22.47 6.87
CA LYS A 443 -15.76 -23.59 7.82
C LYS A 443 -17.19 -24.04 8.07
N LEU A 444 -17.39 -25.36 8.16
CA LEU A 444 -18.65 -25.96 8.58
C LEU A 444 -18.81 -25.82 10.10
N SER A 445 -20.05 -25.66 10.55
CA SER A 445 -20.49 -25.78 11.94
C SER A 445 -21.17 -27.12 12.22
N ASP A 446 -21.60 -27.84 11.19
CA ASP A 446 -22.10 -29.23 11.24
C ASP A 446 -21.86 -29.93 9.90
N ILE A 447 -21.58 -31.23 9.94
CA ILE A 447 -21.66 -32.16 8.83
C ILE A 447 -22.21 -33.50 9.36
N SER A 448 -23.24 -34.02 8.71
CA SER A 448 -24.02 -35.13 9.26
C SER A 448 -24.53 -36.06 8.15
N VAL A 449 -24.35 -37.36 8.35
CA VAL A 449 -24.85 -38.42 7.46
C VAL A 449 -25.96 -39.17 8.18
N LYS A 450 -27.18 -39.09 7.66
CA LYS A 450 -28.39 -39.46 8.41
C LYS A 450 -28.40 -40.91 8.91
N GLY A 451 -28.23 -41.07 10.21
CA GLY A 451 -28.23 -42.38 10.89
C GLY A 451 -26.86 -43.05 11.00
N TYR A 452 -25.77 -42.33 10.72
CA TYR A 452 -24.39 -42.80 10.83
C TYR A 452 -23.52 -41.76 11.52
N ASP A 453 -22.63 -42.23 12.39
CA ASP A 453 -21.57 -41.42 12.97
C ASP A 453 -20.39 -41.32 11.99
N LEU A 454 -19.64 -40.22 12.07
CA LEU A 454 -18.41 -40.02 11.29
C LEU A 454 -17.20 -40.57 12.06
N THR A 455 -16.11 -40.84 11.34
CA THR A 455 -14.82 -41.15 11.95
C THR A 455 -13.75 -40.29 11.26
N PRO A 456 -13.09 -39.34 11.95
CA PRO A 456 -13.30 -38.94 13.35
C PRO A 456 -14.68 -38.28 13.59
N ASP A 457 -15.01 -37.98 14.85
CA ASP A 457 -16.10 -37.05 15.17
C ASP A 457 -15.85 -35.69 14.48
N PHE A 458 -16.93 -34.96 14.16
CA PHE A 458 -16.81 -33.70 13.43
C PHE A 458 -15.98 -32.64 14.17
N ASP A 459 -14.99 -32.08 13.48
CA ASP A 459 -14.23 -30.91 13.89
C ASP A 459 -14.02 -29.96 12.70
N MET A 460 -14.17 -28.65 12.94
CA MET A 460 -14.15 -27.63 11.88
C MET A 460 -12.80 -27.45 11.18
N ASP A 461 -11.72 -27.98 11.75
CA ASP A 461 -10.38 -27.98 11.16
C ASP A 461 -10.00 -29.33 10.54
N THR A 462 -10.88 -30.35 10.65
CA THR A 462 -10.73 -31.65 9.99
C THR A 462 -11.50 -31.69 8.67
N ASN A 463 -10.78 -31.95 7.57
CA ASN A 463 -11.32 -31.97 6.20
C ASN A 463 -11.62 -33.38 5.65
N GLU A 464 -11.29 -34.47 6.36
CA GLU A 464 -11.47 -35.84 5.89
C GLU A 464 -12.20 -36.69 6.93
N TYR A 465 -13.20 -37.45 6.48
CA TYR A 465 -14.01 -38.33 7.33
C TYR A 465 -14.36 -39.64 6.62
N ASP A 466 -14.31 -40.74 7.37
CA ASP A 466 -14.75 -42.06 6.95
C ASP A 466 -16.07 -42.45 7.61
N LEU A 467 -16.89 -43.25 6.92
CA LEU A 467 -17.94 -44.05 7.55
C LEU A 467 -18.21 -45.37 6.82
N VAL A 468 -18.67 -46.38 7.54
CA VAL A 468 -18.98 -47.71 6.99
C VAL A 468 -20.49 -47.95 7.00
N VAL A 469 -21.06 -48.29 5.85
CA VAL A 469 -22.49 -48.63 5.73
C VAL A 469 -22.69 -50.10 5.37
N GLY A 470 -23.77 -50.70 5.89
CA GLY A 470 -24.14 -52.07 5.57
C GLY A 470 -24.47 -52.26 4.09
N ASN A 471 -24.29 -53.47 3.55
CA ASN A 471 -24.47 -53.75 2.12
C ASN A 471 -25.85 -53.33 1.57
N GLY A 472 -26.92 -53.41 2.37
CA GLY A 472 -28.28 -53.01 1.97
C GLY A 472 -28.50 -51.51 1.78
N VAL A 473 -27.55 -50.66 2.19
CA VAL A 473 -27.66 -49.19 2.12
C VAL A 473 -27.26 -48.72 0.72
N THR A 474 -28.25 -48.50 -0.14
CA THR A 474 -28.03 -48.07 -1.54
C THR A 474 -27.82 -46.58 -1.71
N SER A 475 -28.17 -45.78 -0.70
CA SER A 475 -28.00 -44.33 -0.69
C SER A 475 -27.89 -43.80 0.74
N VAL A 476 -27.33 -42.60 0.87
CA VAL A 476 -27.27 -41.82 2.13
C VAL A 476 -27.80 -40.41 1.89
N GLU A 477 -28.28 -39.78 2.96
CA GLU A 477 -28.71 -38.37 2.98
C GLU A 477 -27.71 -37.58 3.82
N ILE A 478 -27.10 -36.56 3.22
CA ILE A 478 -26.00 -35.78 3.79
C ILE A 478 -26.47 -34.35 4.01
N THR A 479 -26.35 -33.86 5.24
CA THR A 479 -26.62 -32.49 5.66
C THR A 479 -25.35 -31.82 6.15
N ALA A 480 -25.29 -30.50 6.00
CA ALA A 480 -24.19 -29.69 6.51
C ALA A 480 -24.68 -28.26 6.76
N ALA A 481 -24.02 -27.55 7.67
CA ALA A 481 -24.24 -26.15 7.97
C ALA A 481 -22.90 -25.42 8.07
N ALA A 482 -22.83 -24.18 7.60
CA ALA A 482 -21.66 -23.32 7.70
C ALA A 482 -21.72 -22.49 9.00
N TYR A 483 -20.55 -22.10 9.52
CA TYR A 483 -20.50 -21.09 10.58
C TYR A 483 -21.02 -19.74 10.10
N ASP A 484 -20.63 -19.34 8.89
CA ASP A 484 -21.13 -18.12 8.26
C ASP A 484 -22.37 -18.37 7.41
N LYS A 485 -23.28 -17.39 7.42
CA LYS A 485 -24.51 -17.41 6.64
C LYS A 485 -24.34 -16.84 5.24
N THR A 486 -23.23 -16.14 4.96
CA THR A 486 -22.89 -15.68 3.61
C THR A 486 -22.15 -16.75 2.81
N ALA A 487 -21.60 -17.78 3.46
CA ALA A 487 -21.00 -18.94 2.80
C ALA A 487 -22.06 -19.84 2.13
N THR A 488 -21.65 -20.50 1.04
CA THR A 488 -22.48 -21.46 0.30
C THR A 488 -21.88 -22.86 0.36
N ILE A 489 -22.74 -23.89 0.37
CA ILE A 489 -22.33 -25.30 0.47
C ILE A 489 -22.87 -26.06 -0.74
N GLN A 490 -21.99 -26.81 -1.40
CA GLN A 490 -22.33 -27.76 -2.46
C GLN A 490 -22.06 -29.19 -2.01
N GLY A 491 -22.68 -30.18 -2.66
CA GLY A 491 -22.49 -31.60 -2.37
C GLY A 491 -23.43 -32.20 -1.30
N THR A 492 -24.30 -31.41 -0.65
CA THR A 492 -25.33 -31.94 0.26
C THR A 492 -26.49 -32.63 -0.48
N GLY A 493 -27.31 -33.39 0.24
CA GLY A 493 -28.49 -34.08 -0.30
C GLY A 493 -28.33 -35.61 -0.35
N THR A 494 -29.08 -36.26 -1.24
CA THR A 494 -29.08 -37.73 -1.37
C THR A 494 -28.04 -38.21 -2.38
N HIS A 495 -27.14 -39.09 -1.94
CA HIS A 495 -26.11 -39.73 -2.77
C HIS A 495 -26.35 -41.23 -2.91
N ASN A 496 -26.23 -41.75 -4.12
CA ASN A 496 -26.31 -43.20 -4.38
C ASN A 496 -24.93 -43.83 -4.18
N LEU A 497 -24.89 -44.99 -3.53
CA LEU A 497 -23.66 -45.71 -3.18
C LEU A 497 -23.46 -46.95 -4.05
N THR A 498 -22.27 -47.10 -4.59
CA THR A 498 -21.76 -48.37 -5.13
C THR A 498 -21.15 -49.22 -4.00
N VAL A 499 -20.98 -50.52 -4.22
CA VAL A 499 -20.31 -51.41 -3.24
C VAL A 499 -18.80 -51.17 -3.29
N GLY A 500 -18.16 -51.04 -2.14
CA GLY A 500 -16.81 -50.50 -2.00
C GLY A 500 -16.84 -49.04 -1.54
N ASP A 501 -15.74 -48.32 -1.80
CA ASP A 501 -15.55 -46.95 -1.34
C ASP A 501 -16.24 -45.95 -2.27
N ASN A 502 -16.92 -44.97 -1.68
CA ASN A 502 -17.60 -43.89 -2.40
C ASN A 502 -17.09 -42.57 -1.83
N VAL A 503 -16.43 -41.76 -2.65
CA VAL A 503 -15.90 -40.45 -2.23
C VAL A 503 -16.91 -39.37 -2.59
N ILE A 504 -17.33 -38.58 -1.61
CA ILE A 504 -18.27 -37.47 -1.76
C ILE A 504 -17.59 -36.22 -1.21
N ILE A 505 -17.55 -35.15 -2.00
CA ILE A 505 -16.92 -33.88 -1.62
C ILE A 505 -18.02 -32.86 -1.31
N LEU A 506 -17.93 -32.23 -0.13
CA LEU A 506 -18.67 -31.02 0.18
C LEU A 506 -17.77 -29.81 -0.01
N THR A 507 -18.09 -28.98 -0.99
CA THR A 507 -17.37 -27.73 -1.26
C THR A 507 -18.08 -26.58 -0.55
N VAL A 508 -17.36 -25.90 0.35
CA VAL A 508 -17.81 -24.68 1.01
C VAL A 508 -17.10 -23.49 0.38
N THR A 509 -17.85 -22.52 -0.11
CA THR A 509 -17.33 -21.27 -0.68
C THR A 509 -17.75 -20.12 0.21
N ALA A 510 -16.77 -19.41 0.79
CA ALA A 510 -17.00 -18.21 1.60
C ALA A 510 -17.41 -17.02 0.73
N GLU A 511 -17.79 -15.92 1.37
CA GLU A 511 -18.28 -14.72 0.69
C GLU A 511 -17.19 -13.98 -0.09
N ASN A 512 -15.95 -13.98 0.41
CA ASN A 512 -14.80 -13.45 -0.33
C ASN A 512 -14.35 -14.35 -1.50
N GLY A 513 -14.91 -15.56 -1.62
CA GLY A 513 -14.59 -16.56 -2.63
C GLY A 513 -13.65 -17.68 -2.17
N ASP A 514 -13.16 -17.66 -0.92
CA ASP A 514 -12.28 -18.72 -0.41
C ASP A 514 -13.00 -20.07 -0.36
N ILE A 515 -12.34 -21.13 -0.84
CA ILE A 515 -12.92 -22.48 -0.94
C ILE A 515 -12.25 -23.43 0.05
N ARG A 516 -13.07 -24.22 0.75
CA ARG A 516 -12.64 -25.40 1.50
C ARG A 516 -13.45 -26.61 1.07
N GLU A 517 -12.80 -27.76 0.98
CA GLU A 517 -13.43 -29.03 0.63
C GLU A 517 -13.36 -29.99 1.82
N TYR A 518 -14.48 -30.65 2.10
CA TYR A 518 -14.59 -31.73 3.09
C TYR A 518 -14.88 -33.04 2.35
N THR A 519 -14.04 -34.04 2.56
CA THR A 519 -14.10 -35.34 1.89
C THR A 519 -14.75 -36.36 2.81
N LEU A 520 -15.88 -36.91 2.38
CA LEU A 520 -16.56 -38.04 3.01
C LEU A 520 -16.26 -39.32 2.21
N THR A 521 -15.57 -40.28 2.81
CA THR A 521 -15.32 -41.61 2.22
C THR A 521 -16.28 -42.63 2.84
N ILE A 522 -17.20 -43.14 2.03
CA ILE A 522 -18.27 -44.04 2.47
C ILE A 522 -18.01 -45.46 1.95
N ALA A 523 -17.52 -46.33 2.83
CA ALA A 523 -17.26 -47.73 2.55
C ALA A 523 -18.55 -48.55 2.68
N ARG A 524 -19.19 -48.88 1.54
CA ARG A 524 -20.36 -49.76 1.49
C ARG A 524 -19.93 -51.21 1.44
N GLN A 525 -20.28 -51.97 2.49
CA GLN A 525 -19.90 -53.38 2.63
C GLN A 525 -20.35 -54.26 1.44
N VAL A 526 -19.60 -55.33 1.18
CA VAL A 526 -19.99 -56.43 0.28
C VAL A 526 -21.06 -57.33 0.92
N ALA A 527 -21.81 -58.06 0.10
CA ALA A 527 -22.98 -58.84 0.55
C ALA A 527 -22.68 -60.04 1.48
N ASP A 528 -21.41 -60.44 1.63
CA ASP A 528 -20.99 -61.68 2.32
C ASP A 528 -20.42 -61.43 3.74
N GLY A 529 -20.77 -60.29 4.37
CA GLY A 529 -20.48 -60.02 5.79
C GLY A 529 -19.00 -59.88 6.19
N ARG A 530 -18.06 -59.97 5.24
CA ARG A 530 -16.64 -59.74 5.48
C ARG A 530 -16.36 -58.24 5.51
N HIS A 531 -15.89 -57.75 6.64
CA HIS A 531 -15.50 -56.36 6.85
C HIS A 531 -14.42 -55.97 5.82
N PRO A 532 -14.66 -54.97 4.94
CA PRO A 532 -13.57 -54.26 4.31
C PRO A 532 -12.84 -53.51 5.42
N MET A 533 -11.61 -53.87 5.74
CA MET A 533 -10.77 -52.98 6.54
C MET A 533 -10.47 -51.77 5.66
N LEU A 534 -10.75 -50.55 6.16
CA LEU A 534 -10.16 -49.36 5.55
C LEU A 534 -8.63 -49.57 5.53
N PRO A 535 -7.96 -49.40 4.38
CA PRO A 535 -6.53 -49.65 4.30
C PRO A 535 -5.80 -48.58 5.11
N GLY A 536 -5.35 -48.95 6.32
CA GLY A 536 -4.58 -48.08 7.19
C GLY A 536 -3.38 -47.51 6.45
N ARG A 537 -3.44 -46.23 6.12
CA ARG A 537 -2.27 -45.42 5.79
C ARG A 537 -1.61 -44.95 7.10
N PRO A 538 -0.28 -44.81 7.12
CA PRO A 538 0.47 -44.42 8.31
C PRO A 538 0.23 -42.97 8.72
#